data_AF-A0A9L0SIY8-F1
#
_entry.id   AF-A0A9L0SIY8-F1
#
_cell.length_a   1.000
_cell.length_b   1.000
_cell.length_c   1.000
_cell.angle_alpha   90.00
_cell.angle_beta   90.00
_cell.angle_gamma   90.00
#
_symmetry.space_group_name_H-M   'P 1'
#
loop_
_entity.id
_entity.type
_entity.pdbx_description
1 polymer ?
#
loop_
_entity_poly.entity_id
_entity_poly.type
_entity_poly.pdbx_seq_one_letter_code
_entity_poly.pdbx_strand_id
1 'polypeptide(L)'
;SKFFFFSWNSLEWLSQVGAGEREFSSTVFKNSGFNIWIPSYETKGKSDTSSNHAVLKLAKGDEVWLRMGNGALHGDHQRFSTFAGFLLFETK
;
A
#
# COMPACT_ATOMS: atom_id res chain seq x y z
N SER A 1 25.28 -4.83 -1.76
CA SER A 1 23.82 -5.07 -1.78
C SER A 1 23.07 -3.74 -1.78
N LYS A 2 21.96 -3.58 -2.50
CA LYS A 2 21.19 -2.31 -2.52
C LYS A 2 19.94 -2.40 -1.65
N PHE A 3 19.71 -1.40 -0.82
CA PHE A 3 18.56 -1.30 0.07
C PHE A 3 17.72 -0.10 -0.32
N PHE A 4 16.42 -0.31 -0.48
CA PHE A 4 15.46 0.71 -0.91
C PHE A 4 14.42 0.91 0.18
N PHE A 5 14.08 2.17 0.45
CA PHE A 5 12.95 2.52 1.31
C PHE A 5 11.72 2.75 0.45
N PHE A 6 10.58 2.22 0.88
CA PHE A 6 9.27 2.45 0.28
C PHE A 6 8.28 2.93 1.33
N SER A 7 7.43 3.87 0.96
CA SER A 7 6.30 4.36 1.77
C SER A 7 5.05 4.43 0.90
N TRP A 8 3.91 4.11 1.50
CA TRP A 8 2.63 4.16 0.82
C TRP A 8 1.50 4.51 1.77
N ASN A 9 0.45 5.09 1.20
CA ASN A 9 -0.87 5.14 1.81
C ASN A 9 -1.93 4.80 0.77
N SER A 10 -2.96 4.06 1.18
CA SER A 10 -4.20 3.94 0.42
C SER A 10 -5.30 4.73 1.11
N LEU A 11 -5.96 5.57 0.32
CA LEU A 11 -7.28 6.08 0.64
C LEU A 11 -8.30 5.06 0.14
N GLU A 12 -9.04 4.52 1.08
CA GLU A 12 -10.09 3.56 0.79
C GLU A 12 -11.45 4.28 0.80
N TRP A 13 -12.44 3.70 0.12
CA TRP A 13 -13.80 4.20 0.20
C TRP A 13 -14.84 3.11 -0.07
N LEU A 14 -15.69 2.85 0.93
CA LEU A 14 -16.92 2.07 0.77
C LEU A 14 -18.00 2.90 0.06
N SER A 15 -18.45 2.42 -1.11
CA SER A 15 -19.66 2.94 -1.73
C SER A 15 -20.86 2.79 -0.78
N GLN A 16 -21.73 3.80 -0.70
CA GLN A 16 -22.85 3.85 0.26
C GLN A 16 -23.89 2.72 0.10
N VAL A 17 -23.77 1.88 -0.93
CA VAL A 17 -24.71 0.82 -1.28
C VAL A 17 -24.17 -0.55 -0.83
N GLY A 18 -24.61 -1.00 0.35
CA GLY A 18 -24.27 -2.31 0.94
C GLY A 18 -23.94 -2.24 2.44
N ALA A 19 -24.35 -3.24 3.23
CA ALA A 19 -24.24 -3.24 4.69
C ALA A 19 -22.89 -3.76 5.21
N GLY A 20 -22.42 -3.18 6.32
CA GLY A 20 -21.32 -3.69 7.18
C GLY A 20 -19.98 -2.95 7.09
N GLU A 21 -19.21 -2.99 8.18
CA GLU A 21 -17.76 -2.74 8.15
C GLU A 21 -17.12 -3.77 7.20
N ARG A 22 -16.15 -3.33 6.38
CA ARG A 22 -15.35 -4.26 5.56
C ARG A 22 -13.87 -4.03 5.82
N GLU A 23 -13.15 -5.14 5.85
CA GLU A 23 -11.70 -5.14 5.83
C GLU A 23 -11.21 -4.87 4.40
N PHE A 24 -10.35 -3.88 4.29
CA PHE A 24 -9.56 -3.54 3.12
C PHE A 24 -8.11 -3.92 3.41
N SER A 25 -7.31 -4.09 2.37
CA SER A 25 -5.88 -4.24 2.59
C SER A 25 -5.06 -3.71 1.43
N SER A 26 -3.88 -3.21 1.75
CA SER A 26 -2.83 -2.90 0.79
C SER A 26 -1.64 -3.81 1.06
N THR A 27 -1.08 -4.37 -0.02
CA THR A 27 0.09 -5.25 0.07
C THR A 27 1.17 -4.75 -0.86
N VAL A 28 2.38 -4.57 -0.33
CA VAL A 28 3.57 -4.39 -1.17
C VAL A 28 4.10 -5.77 -1.53
N PHE A 29 4.20 -6.04 -2.82
CA PHE A 29 4.77 -7.25 -3.38
C PHE A 29 6.18 -6.98 -3.87
N LYS A 30 7.08 -7.93 -3.60
CA LYS A 30 8.37 -8.06 -4.28
C LYS A 30 8.37 -9.39 -5.04
N ASN A 31 8.80 -9.39 -6.31
CA ASN A 31 8.78 -10.59 -7.16
C ASN A 31 9.54 -11.80 -6.56
N SER A 32 10.49 -11.57 -5.64
CA SER A 32 11.19 -12.62 -4.89
C SER A 32 10.41 -13.22 -3.70
N GLY A 33 9.09 -12.97 -3.59
CA GLY A 33 8.20 -13.59 -2.61
C GLY A 33 8.05 -12.87 -1.26
N PHE A 34 8.67 -11.70 -1.08
CA PHE A 34 8.47 -10.91 0.13
C PHE A 34 7.24 -10.02 -0.02
N ASN A 35 6.24 -10.23 0.83
CA ASN A 35 4.99 -9.48 0.82
C ASN A 35 4.74 -8.87 2.20
N ILE A 36 4.51 -7.57 2.26
CA ILE A 36 4.02 -6.89 3.48
C ILE A 36 2.56 -6.60 3.29
N TRP A 37 1.71 -7.21 4.13
CA TRP A 37 0.26 -7.01 4.15
C TRP A 37 -0.13 -6.03 5.25
N ILE A 38 -0.98 -5.06 4.92
CA ILE A 38 -1.58 -4.13 5.89
C ILE A 38 -3.09 -4.21 5.78
N PRO A 39 -3.77 -4.65 6.86
CA PRO A 39 -5.20 -4.52 6.96
C PRO A 39 -5.59 -3.09 7.35
N SER A 40 -6.74 -2.69 6.86
CA SER A 40 -7.45 -1.48 7.27
C SER A 40 -8.94 -1.74 7.28
N TYR A 41 -9.66 -0.96 8.08
CA TYR A 41 -11.07 -1.17 8.32
C TYR A 41 -11.82 0.11 8.00
N GLU A 42 -12.81 0.01 7.14
CA GLU A 42 -13.69 1.14 6.88
C GLU A 42 -15.09 0.88 7.41
N THR A 43 -15.63 1.88 8.10
CA THR A 43 -17.03 1.94 8.50
C THR A 43 -17.82 2.80 7.51
N LYS A 44 -19.03 2.38 7.17
CA LYS A 44 -19.93 3.11 6.25
C LYS A 44 -19.97 4.62 6.54
N GLY A 45 -19.74 5.43 5.51
CA GLY A 45 -19.81 6.89 5.58
C GLY A 45 -18.57 7.55 6.18
N LYS A 46 -17.53 6.79 6.54
CA LYS A 46 -16.22 7.30 6.93
C LYS A 46 -15.19 6.84 5.91
N SER A 47 -14.31 7.76 5.50
CA SER A 47 -13.08 7.39 4.80
C SER A 47 -12.01 7.07 5.83
N ASP A 48 -11.30 5.97 5.64
CA ASP A 48 -10.09 5.68 6.41
C ASP A 48 -8.85 5.72 5.49
N THR A 49 -7.68 5.83 6.11
CA THR A 49 -6.40 5.78 5.40
C THR A 49 -5.53 4.72 6.04
N SER A 50 -5.03 3.79 5.24
CA SER A 50 -4.02 2.85 5.68
C SER A 50 -2.66 3.27 5.14
N SER A 51 -1.64 3.26 5.98
CA SER A 51 -0.29 3.68 5.59
C SER A 51 0.76 2.79 6.22
N ASN A 52 1.86 2.58 5.50
CA ASN A 52 3.01 1.84 6.02
C ASN A 52 4.27 2.18 5.23
N HIS A 53 5.38 1.62 5.70
CA HIS A 53 6.68 1.75 5.07
C HIS A 53 7.50 0.46 5.24
N ALA A 54 8.50 0.29 4.38
CA ALA A 54 9.38 -0.87 4.40
C ALA A 54 10.76 -0.56 3.83
N VAL A 55 11.77 -1.27 4.33
CA VAL A 55 13.09 -1.31 3.71
C VAL A 55 13.29 -2.68 3.06
N LEU A 56 13.52 -2.69 1.75
CA LEU A 56 13.70 -3.91 0.96
C LEU A 56 15.12 -3.97 0.39
N LYS A 57 15.78 -5.12 0.55
CA LYS A 57 16.99 -5.44 -0.21
C LYS A 57 16.58 -5.87 -1.62
N LEU A 58 17.01 -5.15 -2.65
CA LEU A 58 16.68 -5.44 -4.05
C LEU A 58 17.93 -5.80 -4.86
N ALA A 59 17.79 -6.79 -5.74
CA ALA A 59 18.73 -7.11 -6.80
C ALA A 59 18.35 -6.41 -8.10
N LYS A 60 19.28 -6.32 -9.05
CA LYS A 60 18.98 -5.78 -10.39
C LYS A 60 17.92 -6.66 -11.06
N GLY A 61 16.81 -6.04 -11.47
CA GLY A 61 15.67 -6.74 -12.08
C GLY A 61 14.56 -7.11 -11.10
N ASP A 62 14.73 -6.89 -9.79
CA ASP A 62 13.61 -7.02 -8.85
C ASP A 62 12.58 -5.91 -9.08
N GLU A 63 11.31 -6.29 -9.14
CA GLU A 63 10.17 -5.37 -9.23
C GLU A 63 9.44 -5.29 -7.89
N VAL A 64 8.94 -4.09 -7.58
CA VAL A 64 8.15 -3.80 -6.39
C VAL A 64 6.90 -3.03 -6.83
N TRP A 65 5.73 -3.49 -6.39
CA TRP A 65 4.46 -2.82 -6.68
C TRP A 65 3.49 -2.95 -5.52
N LEU A 66 2.52 -2.04 -5.48
CA LEU A 66 1.39 -2.11 -4.57
C LEU A 66 0.27 -2.90 -5.23
N ARG A 67 -0.33 -3.84 -4.50
CA ARG A 67 -1.58 -4.49 -4.89
C ARG A 67 -2.61 -4.25 -3.80
N MET A 68 -3.79 -3.83 -4.24
CA MET A 68 -4.96 -3.74 -3.38
C MET A 68 -5.55 -5.13 -3.18
N GLY A 69 -5.90 -5.43 -1.93
CA GLY A 69 -6.72 -6.57 -1.55
C GLY A 69 -8.20 -6.28 -1.86
N ASN A 70 -9.06 -6.43 -0.86
CA ASN A 70 -10.48 -6.13 -1.02
C ASN A 70 -10.71 -4.61 -1.08
N GLY A 71 -11.58 -4.17 -2.00
CA GLY A 71 -11.99 -2.77 -2.11
C GLY A 71 -11.59 -2.04 -3.40
N ALA A 72 -11.70 -0.71 -3.38
CA ALA A 72 -11.29 0.17 -4.47
C ALA A 72 -10.46 1.34 -3.92
N LEU A 73 -9.43 1.76 -4.67
CA LEU A 73 -8.71 2.99 -4.38
C LEU A 73 -9.61 4.18 -4.70
N HIS A 74 -9.70 5.10 -3.76
CA HIS A 74 -10.40 6.36 -3.96
C HIS A 74 -9.41 7.52 -4.10
N GLY A 75 -9.80 8.51 -4.89
CA GLY A 75 -9.09 9.77 -5.01
C GLY A 75 -10.07 10.86 -5.40
N ASP A 76 -9.97 12.01 -4.75
CA ASP A 76 -10.75 13.20 -5.08
C ASP A 76 -9.83 14.44 -5.12
N HIS A 77 -10.42 15.64 -5.25
CA HIS A 77 -9.65 16.87 -5.36
C HIS A 77 -8.76 17.19 -4.15
N GLN A 78 -8.92 16.51 -3.00
CA GLN A 78 -8.15 16.78 -1.77
C GLN A 78 -7.56 15.53 -1.11
N ARG A 79 -7.90 14.32 -1.57
CA ARG A 79 -7.45 13.06 -0.96
C ARG A 79 -6.86 12.13 -2.02
N PHE A 80 -5.65 11.67 -1.76
CA PHE A 80 -4.86 10.86 -2.70
C PHE A 80 -4.21 9.67 -2.00
N SER A 81 -4.13 8.56 -2.75
CA SER A 81 -3.25 7.45 -2.41
C SER A 81 -1.85 7.73 -2.95
N THR A 82 -0.81 7.37 -2.20
CA THR A 82 0.58 7.57 -2.61
C THR A 82 1.36 6.28 -2.53
N PHE A 83 2.33 6.12 -3.43
CA PHE A 83 3.35 5.08 -3.38
C PHE A 83 4.66 5.69 -3.87
N ALA A 84 5.66 5.71 -3.01
CA ALA A 84 6.96 6.30 -3.30
C ALA A 84 8.09 5.45 -2.71
N GLY A 85 9.26 5.54 -3.32
CA GLY A 85 10.46 4.90 -2.79
C GLY A 85 11.74 5.44 -3.40
N PHE A 86 12.85 5.17 -2.74
CA PHE A 86 14.18 5.63 -3.15
C PHE A 86 15.27 4.66 -2.67
N LEU A 87 16.43 4.70 -3.31
CA LEU A 87 17.62 3.98 -2.87
C LEU A 87 18.10 4.59 -1.55
N LEU A 88 18.11 3.81 -0.47
CA LEU A 88 18.52 4.25 0.86
C LEU A 88 20.05 4.19 1.01
N PHE A 89 20.65 3.03 0.70
CA PHE A 89 22.10 2.85 0.67
C PHE A 89 22.52 1.61 -0.12
N GLU A 90 23.79 1.56 -0.48
CA GLU A 90 24.45 0.38 -1.02
C GLU A 90 25.54 -0.11 -0.06
N THR A 91 25.53 -1.39 0.29
CA THR A 91 26.68 -2.02 0.94
C THR A 91 27.68 -2.44 -0.13
N LYS A 92 28.96 -2.33 0.22
CA LYS A 92 30.02 -3.04 -0.50
C LYS A 92 29.82 -4.56 -0.41
#